data_AF-A0A517SFU6-F1
#
_entry.id   AF-A0A517SFU6-F1
#
_cell.length_a   1.000
_cell.length_b   1.000
_cell.length_c   1.000
_cell.angle_alpha   90.00
_cell.angle_beta   90.00
_cell.angle_gamma   90.00
#
_symmetry.space_group_name_H-M   'P 1'
#
loop_
_entity.id
_entity.type
_entity.pdbx_description
1 polymer ?
#
loop_
_entity_poly.entity_id
_entity_poly.type
_entity_poly.pdbx_seq_one_letter_code
_entity_poly.pdbx_strand_id
1 'polypeptide(L)'
;MTRFLTVALLVGCALSSVAADDKNRIVLDEKEQAFADLMQDAVLVGNFTVNRSRPADESGGPRGKQTPERYGIKSIQKVSDDQWLVNSQIKYGKLDVTVPVPVQVHFANDTPVLSVTDLTIPLVGSEFTARVMFYDDQYAGTWRHGKVGGLMYGKVEKAAPAPAPVAPPTAGETTTKSNEPSSGSTSGERPSQPAKP
;
A
#
# COMPACT_ATOMS: atom_id res chain seq x y z
N MET A 1 27.95 77.28 8.06
CA MET A 1 26.61 76.97 7.52
C MET A 1 26.80 76.22 6.21
N THR A 2 26.68 74.88 6.23
CA THR A 2 25.59 74.13 5.54
C THR A 2 26.00 73.76 4.11
N ARG A 3 26.06 72.52 3.59
CA ARG A 3 25.89 71.13 4.06
C ARG A 3 26.45 70.22 2.95
N PHE A 4 26.90 69.04 3.35
CA PHE A 4 27.31 67.88 2.54
C PHE A 4 26.22 67.35 1.60
N LEU A 5 26.62 66.66 0.51
CA LEU A 5 26.05 65.34 0.19
C LEU A 5 27.01 64.50 -0.66
N THR A 6 27.70 63.55 -0.02
CA THR A 6 28.44 62.45 -0.67
C THR A 6 27.53 61.23 -0.67
N VAL A 7 27.25 60.67 -1.85
CA VAL A 7 26.53 59.41 -2.01
C VAL A 7 27.52 58.26 -1.83
N ALA A 8 27.34 57.46 -0.79
CA ALA A 8 28.09 56.22 -0.56
C ALA A 8 27.28 55.03 -1.10
N LEU A 9 27.83 54.36 -2.11
CA LEU A 9 27.31 53.11 -2.67
C LEU A 9 27.80 51.94 -1.80
N LEU A 10 26.91 51.36 -1.00
CA LEU A 10 27.17 50.16 -0.18
C LEU A 10 26.69 48.92 -0.91
N VAL A 11 27.65 48.06 -1.29
CA VAL A 11 27.45 46.70 -1.78
C VAL A 11 27.04 45.82 -0.60
N GLY A 12 25.78 45.38 -0.57
CA GLY A 12 25.26 44.45 0.42
C GLY A 12 25.24 43.01 -0.10
N CYS A 13 26.23 42.20 0.29
CA CYS A 13 26.15 40.75 0.22
C CYS A 13 25.06 40.24 1.18
N ALA A 14 23.88 39.92 0.66
CA ALA A 14 22.87 39.16 1.40
C ALA A 14 23.11 37.66 1.20
N LEU A 15 23.98 37.07 2.03
CA LEU A 15 23.93 35.64 2.32
C LEU A 15 22.82 35.43 3.34
N SER A 16 21.58 35.29 2.85
CA SER A 16 20.46 34.89 3.69
C SER A 16 20.59 33.40 4.00
N SER A 17 20.94 33.15 5.27
CA SER A 17 20.79 31.90 6.02
C SER A 17 19.58 31.06 5.59
N VAL A 18 19.83 29.88 5.00
CA VAL A 18 18.93 28.73 5.08
C VAL A 18 19.20 28.05 6.42
N ALA A 19 18.51 28.52 7.46
CA ALA A 19 18.43 27.83 8.75
C ALA A 19 17.00 27.99 9.27
N ALA A 20 16.06 27.43 8.52
CA ALA A 20 14.69 27.24 8.95
C ALA A 20 14.25 25.90 8.36
N ASP A 21 14.30 24.83 9.17
CA ASP A 21 13.18 23.90 9.49
C ASP A 21 13.68 22.57 10.09
N ASP A 22 14.43 22.60 11.21
CA ASP A 22 14.96 21.38 11.87
C ASP A 22 14.16 20.98 13.14
N LYS A 23 13.01 21.63 13.39
CA LYS A 23 12.28 21.49 14.66
C LYS A 23 11.22 20.39 14.69
N ASN A 24 10.99 19.68 13.59
CA ASN A 24 10.00 18.60 13.56
C ASN A 24 10.45 17.39 12.71
N ARG A 25 11.75 17.11 12.66
CA ARG A 25 12.22 15.90 11.99
C ARG A 25 11.92 14.70 12.89
N ILE A 26 10.97 13.86 12.48
CA ILE A 26 10.79 12.54 13.07
C ILE A 26 12.06 11.74 12.74
N VAL A 27 12.86 11.46 13.76
CA VAL A 27 14.04 10.58 13.66
C VAL A 27 13.63 9.21 14.17
N LEU A 28 13.81 8.18 13.34
CA LEU A 28 13.54 6.80 13.71
C LEU A 28 14.72 6.26 14.53
N ASP A 29 14.43 5.53 15.59
CA ASP A 29 15.44 4.69 16.23
C ASP A 29 15.77 3.45 15.36
N GLU A 30 16.71 2.61 15.80
CA GLU A 30 17.17 1.46 15.03
C GLU A 30 16.05 0.44 14.71
N LYS A 31 15.21 0.11 15.70
CA LYS A 31 14.12 -0.86 15.53
C LYS A 31 12.97 -0.28 14.70
N GLU A 32 12.71 1.02 14.83
CA GLU A 32 11.74 1.74 14.02
C GLU A 32 12.18 1.82 12.57
N GLN A 33 13.47 2.10 12.32
CA GLN A 33 14.04 2.08 10.98
C GLN A 33 13.97 0.68 10.38
N ALA A 34 14.34 -0.37 11.14
CA ALA A 34 14.25 -1.74 10.68
C ALA A 34 12.81 -2.14 10.30
N PHE A 35 11.82 -1.74 11.11
CA PHE A 35 10.42 -1.99 10.79
C PHE A 35 9.93 -1.19 9.56
N ALA A 36 10.33 0.08 9.46
CA ALA A 36 10.04 0.90 8.29
C ALA A 36 10.61 0.27 7.01
N ASP A 37 11.87 -0.16 7.07
CA ASP A 37 12.57 -0.81 5.97
C ASP A 37 11.92 -2.14 5.61
N LEU A 38 11.49 -2.95 6.59
CA LEU A 38 10.78 -4.21 6.35
C LEU A 38 9.49 -3.98 5.55
N MET A 39 8.69 -2.98 5.95
CA MET A 39 7.35 -2.73 5.43
C MET A 39 7.32 -1.81 4.19
N GLN A 40 8.40 -1.08 3.91
CA GLN A 40 8.53 -0.26 2.72
C GLN A 40 8.51 -1.13 1.45
N ASP A 41 7.64 -0.77 0.50
CA ASP A 41 7.38 -1.51 -0.75
C ASP A 41 7.29 -3.02 -0.51
N ALA A 42 6.42 -3.42 0.41
CA ALA A 42 6.28 -4.80 0.84
C ALA A 42 4.93 -5.40 0.44
N VAL A 43 4.85 -6.72 0.49
CA VAL A 43 3.63 -7.49 0.32
C VAL A 43 3.56 -8.52 1.44
N LEU A 44 2.50 -8.46 2.24
CA LEU A 44 2.21 -9.47 3.25
C LEU A 44 1.51 -10.63 2.54
N VAL A 45 2.19 -11.77 2.46
CA VAL A 45 1.71 -12.99 1.82
C VAL A 45 1.44 -14.02 2.90
N GLY A 46 0.20 -14.45 3.05
CA GLY A 46 -0.17 -15.31 4.17
C GLY A 46 -1.52 -15.97 4.06
N ASN A 47 -2.05 -16.35 5.21
CA ASN A 47 -3.37 -16.94 5.35
C ASN A 47 -4.08 -16.34 6.55
N PHE A 48 -5.41 -16.23 6.44
CA PHE A 48 -6.27 -15.93 7.57
C PHE A 48 -7.29 -17.05 7.81
N THR A 49 -7.80 -17.09 9.04
CA THR A 49 -8.92 -17.93 9.46
C THR A 49 -10.14 -17.08 9.79
N VAL A 50 -11.32 -17.69 9.75
CA VAL A 50 -12.56 -17.09 10.24
C VAL A 50 -13.09 -17.93 11.39
N ASN A 51 -13.01 -17.38 12.61
CA ASN A 51 -13.60 -17.95 13.81
C ASN A 51 -15.08 -17.56 13.86
N ARG A 52 -15.96 -18.36 13.24
CA ARG A 52 -17.42 -18.15 13.34
C ARG A 52 -17.97 -18.79 14.61
N SER A 53 -18.73 -18.03 15.41
CA SER A 53 -19.46 -18.56 16.58
C SER A 53 -20.64 -19.47 16.21
N ARG A 54 -21.14 -19.42 14.96
CA ARG A 54 -22.26 -20.24 14.47
C ARG A 54 -21.80 -21.58 13.86
N PRO A 55 -22.55 -22.70 14.03
CA PRO A 55 -22.32 -23.95 13.31
C PRO A 55 -22.23 -23.73 11.80
N ALA A 56 -21.49 -24.60 11.12
CA ALA A 56 -21.32 -24.54 9.68
C ALA A 56 -22.56 -25.11 8.98
N ASP A 57 -23.49 -24.25 8.59
CA ASP A 57 -24.51 -24.59 7.59
C ASP A 57 -24.76 -23.46 6.56
N GLU A 58 -25.07 -23.97 5.37
CA GLU A 58 -25.62 -23.42 4.12
C GLU A 58 -24.94 -22.29 3.34
N SER A 59 -23.90 -21.60 3.82
CA SER A 59 -23.20 -20.61 2.96
C SER A 59 -21.72 -20.37 3.24
N GLY A 60 -21.11 -21.06 4.20
CA GLY A 60 -19.75 -20.75 4.62
C GLY A 60 -18.94 -22.01 4.88
N GLY A 61 -17.72 -22.03 4.35
CA GLY A 61 -16.79 -23.15 4.49
C GLY A 61 -16.44 -23.52 5.94
N PRO A 62 -15.64 -24.59 6.11
CA PRO A 62 -15.32 -25.18 7.41
C PRO A 62 -14.74 -24.15 8.40
N ARG A 63 -15.07 -24.30 9.69
CA ARG A 63 -14.35 -23.58 10.76
C ARG A 63 -12.86 -23.89 10.68
N GLY A 64 -12.02 -22.87 10.88
CA GLY A 64 -10.57 -23.03 10.79
C GLY A 64 -10.04 -23.21 9.37
N LYS A 65 -10.87 -23.09 8.32
CA LYS A 65 -10.37 -23.03 6.94
C LYS A 65 -9.41 -21.84 6.80
N GLN A 66 -8.19 -22.16 6.40
CA GLN A 66 -7.19 -21.18 6.00
C GLN A 66 -7.54 -20.66 4.61
N THR A 67 -7.54 -19.34 4.47
CA THR A 67 -7.80 -18.66 3.21
C THR A 67 -6.59 -17.81 2.88
N PRO A 68 -5.97 -17.98 1.70
CA PRO A 68 -4.83 -17.16 1.30
C PRO A 68 -5.20 -15.69 1.27
N GLU A 69 -4.27 -14.85 1.70
CA GLU A 69 -4.36 -13.40 1.62
C GLU A 69 -3.08 -12.77 1.09
N ARG A 70 -3.25 -11.57 0.53
CA ARG A 70 -2.17 -10.76 0.02
C ARG A 70 -2.48 -9.28 0.23
N TYR A 71 -1.68 -8.58 1.03
CA TYR A 71 -1.83 -7.13 1.24
C TYR A 71 -0.58 -6.41 0.74
N GLY A 72 -0.75 -5.47 -0.18
CA GLY A 72 0.35 -4.62 -0.63
C GLY A 72 0.52 -3.42 0.29
N ILE A 73 1.76 -3.10 0.63
CA ILE A 73 2.16 -1.90 1.35
C ILE A 73 3.06 -1.10 0.42
N LYS A 74 2.64 0.12 0.09
CA LYS A 74 3.41 1.04 -0.75
C LYS A 74 4.38 1.87 0.06
N SER A 75 3.98 2.30 1.24
CA SER A 75 4.89 2.98 2.14
C SER A 75 4.38 2.93 3.56
N ILE A 76 5.32 3.17 4.47
CA ILE A 76 5.06 3.31 5.89
C ILE A 76 5.83 4.53 6.38
N GLN A 77 5.20 5.33 7.25
CA GLN A 77 5.84 6.51 7.82
C GLN A 77 5.38 6.70 9.26
N LYS A 78 6.32 6.98 10.16
CA LYS A 78 6.00 7.40 11.52
C LYS A 78 5.57 8.86 11.48
N VAL A 79 4.40 9.16 12.06
CA VAL A 79 3.82 10.51 12.07
C VAL A 79 3.94 11.18 13.44
N SER A 80 3.96 10.38 14.51
CA SER A 80 4.27 10.80 15.88
C SER A 80 4.57 9.55 16.72
N ASP A 81 5.14 9.70 17.93
CA ASP A 81 5.30 8.67 18.98
C ASP A 81 5.13 7.20 18.55
N ASP A 82 3.94 6.63 18.76
CA ASP A 82 3.55 5.28 18.37
C ASP A 82 2.63 5.26 17.14
N GLN A 83 2.39 6.41 16.52
CA GLN A 83 1.48 6.56 15.38
C GLN A 83 2.22 6.46 14.07
N TRP A 84 1.69 5.60 13.21
CA TRP A 84 2.21 5.34 11.88
C TRP A 84 1.11 5.43 10.85
N LEU A 85 1.48 5.82 9.64
CA LEU A 85 0.61 5.83 8.48
C LEU A 85 1.11 4.80 7.47
N VAL A 86 0.30 3.78 7.22
CA VAL A 86 0.58 2.73 6.24
C VAL A 86 -0.24 3.00 4.99
N ASN A 87 0.43 3.21 3.86
CA ASN A 87 -0.24 3.37 2.57
C ASN A 87 -0.41 1.99 1.94
N SER A 88 -1.59 1.41 2.11
CA SER A 88 -1.91 0.06 1.66
C SER A 88 -2.51 0.05 0.27
N GLN A 89 -2.02 -0.83 -0.60
CA GLN A 89 -2.60 -1.09 -1.91
C GLN A 89 -3.69 -2.15 -1.80
N ILE A 90 -4.93 -1.76 -2.09
CA ILE A 90 -6.10 -2.63 -2.08
C ILE A 90 -6.48 -2.93 -3.53
N LYS A 91 -6.45 -4.22 -3.88
CA LYS A 91 -6.90 -4.71 -5.19
C LYS A 91 -8.19 -5.50 -5.02
N TYR A 92 -9.28 -4.98 -5.58
CA TYR A 92 -10.58 -5.66 -5.58
C TYR A 92 -11.25 -5.57 -6.96
N GLY A 93 -11.32 -6.70 -7.66
CA GLY A 93 -11.85 -6.74 -9.03
C GLY A 93 -11.04 -5.83 -9.97
N LYS A 94 -11.66 -4.73 -10.42
CA LYS A 94 -11.03 -3.70 -11.27
C LYS A 94 -10.48 -2.51 -10.48
N LEU A 95 -10.76 -2.43 -9.18
CA LEU A 95 -10.33 -1.35 -8.30
C LEU A 95 -8.91 -1.66 -7.80
N ASP A 96 -7.96 -0.79 -8.14
CA ASP A 96 -6.61 -0.77 -7.58
C ASP A 96 -6.38 0.61 -6.98
N VAL A 97 -6.49 0.70 -5.65
CA VAL A 97 -6.40 1.97 -4.91
C VAL A 97 -5.40 1.88 -3.77
N THR A 98 -4.68 2.98 -3.54
CA THR A 98 -3.84 3.14 -2.36
C THR A 98 -4.64 3.90 -1.31
N VAL A 99 -4.75 3.32 -0.11
CA VAL A 99 -5.50 3.91 1.00
C VAL A 99 -4.57 4.14 2.19
N PRO A 100 -4.57 5.35 2.78
CA PRO A 100 -3.84 5.62 4.01
C PRO A 100 -4.56 4.98 5.20
N VAL A 101 -3.84 4.13 5.93
CA VAL A 101 -4.33 3.41 7.11
C VAL A 101 -3.54 3.90 8.32
N PRO A 102 -4.13 4.72 9.21
CA PRO A 102 -3.49 5.10 10.45
C PRO A 102 -3.46 3.91 11.41
N VAL A 103 -2.30 3.62 11.98
CA VAL A 103 -2.07 2.50 12.88
C VAL A 103 -1.24 2.94 14.08
N GLN A 104 -1.36 2.21 15.19
CA GLN A 104 -0.43 2.32 16.32
C GLN A 104 0.59 1.18 16.21
N VAL A 105 1.85 1.46 16.53
CA VAL A 105 2.92 0.44 16.56
C VAL A 105 3.61 0.52 17.91
N HIS A 106 3.47 -0.55 18.68
CA HIS A 106 4.17 -0.71 19.95
C HIS A 106 5.25 -1.76 19.81
N PHE A 107 6.42 -1.52 20.38
CA PHE A 107 7.54 -2.45 20.34
C PHE A 107 7.65 -3.24 21.65
N ALA A 108 7.69 -4.57 21.53
CA ALA A 108 8.14 -5.45 22.59
C ALA A 108 9.62 -5.78 22.30
N ASN A 109 10.54 -5.07 22.96
CA ASN A 109 11.96 -5.03 22.57
C ASN A 109 12.15 -4.57 21.12
N ASP A 110 12.57 -5.47 20.24
CA ASP A 110 12.79 -5.31 18.80
C ASP A 110 11.59 -5.76 17.95
N THR A 111 10.54 -6.28 18.58
CA THR A 111 9.39 -6.90 17.92
C THR A 111 8.23 -5.90 17.82
N PRO A 112 7.91 -5.34 16.64
CA PRO A 112 6.79 -4.42 16.48
C PRO A 112 5.45 -5.14 16.46
N VAL A 113 4.47 -4.52 17.12
CA VAL A 113 3.06 -4.92 17.16
C VAL A 113 2.19 -3.80 16.60
N LEU A 114 1.73 -3.97 15.38
CA LEU A 114 0.78 -3.09 14.70
C LEU A 114 -0.63 -3.30 15.25
N SER A 115 -1.28 -2.20 15.61
CA SER A 115 -2.55 -2.17 16.32
C SER A 115 -3.52 -1.18 15.69
N VAL A 116 -4.73 -1.65 15.40
CA VAL A 116 -5.88 -0.80 15.05
C VAL A 116 -7.10 -1.25 15.86
N THR A 117 -7.93 -0.31 16.30
CA THR A 117 -9.14 -0.60 17.10
C THR A 117 -10.31 0.14 16.50
N ASP A 118 -11.34 -0.61 16.11
CA ASP A 118 -12.58 -0.11 15.50
C ASP A 118 -12.36 0.97 14.41
N LEU A 119 -11.29 0.80 13.63
CA LEU A 119 -10.88 1.74 12.60
C LEU A 119 -11.92 1.79 11.48
N THR A 120 -12.21 3.01 11.04
CA THR A 120 -12.99 3.25 9.83
C THR A 120 -12.06 3.66 8.71
N ILE A 121 -12.10 2.92 7.61
CA ILE A 121 -11.31 3.17 6.42
C ILE A 121 -12.28 3.67 5.34
N PRO A 122 -12.19 4.96 4.93
CA PRO A 122 -13.06 5.51 3.90
C PRO A 122 -13.08 4.64 2.65
N LEU A 123 -14.27 4.44 2.08
CA LEU A 123 -14.53 3.62 0.88
C LEU A 123 -14.33 2.09 1.05
N VAL A 124 -13.77 1.62 2.17
CA VAL A 124 -13.52 0.20 2.42
C VAL A 124 -14.50 -0.36 3.45
N GLY A 125 -14.70 0.33 4.58
CA GLY A 125 -15.61 -0.10 5.63
C GLY A 125 -15.31 0.50 7.01
N SER A 126 -15.99 0.01 8.03
CA SER A 126 -15.86 0.44 9.43
C SER A 126 -15.63 -0.75 10.35
N GLU A 127 -15.24 -0.49 11.61
CA GLU A 127 -15.07 -1.52 12.65
C GLU A 127 -13.92 -2.53 12.41
N PHE A 128 -12.81 -2.07 11.84
CA PHE A 128 -11.60 -2.88 11.70
C PHE A 128 -10.77 -2.87 13.00
N THR A 129 -10.56 -4.04 13.57
CA THR A 129 -9.64 -4.25 14.70
C THR A 129 -8.59 -5.27 14.31
N ALA A 130 -7.32 -4.98 14.57
CA ALA A 130 -6.24 -5.94 14.38
C ALA A 130 -5.11 -5.73 15.40
N ARG A 131 -4.41 -6.82 15.69
CA ARG A 131 -3.15 -6.84 16.46
C ARG A 131 -2.22 -7.79 15.73
N VAL A 132 -1.19 -7.27 15.08
CA VAL A 132 -0.28 -8.02 14.23
C VAL A 132 1.16 -7.79 14.69
N MET A 133 1.81 -8.85 15.10
CA MET A 133 3.21 -8.87 15.50
C MET A 133 4.08 -9.25 14.31
N PHE A 134 5.24 -8.61 14.18
CA PHE A 134 6.25 -8.95 13.18
C PHE A 134 7.55 -9.36 13.86
N TYR A 135 8.18 -10.41 13.37
CA TYR A 135 9.49 -10.87 13.81
C TYR A 135 10.21 -11.46 12.60
N ASP A 136 11.41 -10.97 12.32
CA ASP A 136 12.12 -11.20 11.06
C ASP A 136 11.25 -10.87 9.83
N ASP A 137 11.15 -11.80 8.87
CA ASP A 137 10.29 -11.70 7.70
C ASP A 137 8.88 -12.25 7.93
N GLN A 138 8.50 -12.57 9.17
CA GLN A 138 7.22 -13.20 9.49
C GLN A 138 6.27 -12.26 10.21
N TYR A 139 4.97 -12.50 10.04
CA TYR A 139 3.94 -11.84 10.81
C TYR A 139 2.89 -12.83 11.29
N ALA A 140 2.29 -12.52 12.44
CA ALA A 140 1.15 -13.26 12.98
C ALA A 140 0.29 -12.35 13.85
N GLY A 141 -1.02 -12.61 13.89
CA GLY A 141 -1.92 -11.73 14.60
C GLY A 141 -3.37 -12.15 14.62
N THR A 142 -4.18 -11.26 15.18
CA THR A 142 -5.64 -11.33 15.17
C THR A 142 -6.21 -10.25 14.28
N TRP A 143 -7.34 -10.54 13.66
CA TRP A 143 -8.13 -9.57 12.91
C TRP A 143 -9.60 -9.71 13.28
N ARG A 144 -10.34 -8.61 13.16
CA ARG A 144 -11.78 -8.57 13.40
C ARG A 144 -12.42 -7.44 12.58
N HIS A 145 -13.57 -7.73 12.02
CA HIS A 145 -14.48 -6.79 11.38
C HIS A 145 -15.87 -6.98 12.00
N GLY A 146 -16.28 -6.04 12.85
CA GLY A 146 -17.47 -6.14 13.69
C GLY A 146 -17.47 -7.38 14.59
N LYS A 147 -18.38 -8.34 14.31
CA LYS A 147 -18.53 -9.60 15.07
C LYS A 147 -17.76 -10.79 14.50
N VAL A 148 -17.13 -10.61 13.33
CA VAL A 148 -16.39 -11.68 12.65
C VAL A 148 -14.90 -11.40 12.81
N GLY A 149 -14.12 -12.44 13.11
CA GLY A 149 -12.67 -12.30 13.21
C GLY A 149 -11.97 -13.64 13.15
N GLY A 150 -10.66 -13.63 13.37
CA GLY A 150 -9.85 -14.83 13.38
C GLY A 150 -8.38 -14.52 13.57
N LEU A 151 -7.54 -15.45 13.10
CA LEU A 151 -6.09 -15.31 13.08
C LEU A 151 -5.63 -14.99 11.67
N MET A 152 -4.49 -14.34 11.55
CA MET A 152 -3.76 -14.14 10.30
C MET A 152 -2.28 -14.35 10.54
N TYR A 153 -1.56 -14.88 9.55
CA TYR A 153 -0.12 -15.10 9.63
C TYR A 153 0.49 -15.32 8.25
N GLY A 154 1.78 -15.04 8.12
CA GLY A 154 2.48 -15.21 6.86
C GLY A 154 3.88 -14.62 6.88
N LYS A 155 4.34 -14.23 5.69
CA LYS A 155 5.64 -13.60 5.46
C LYS A 155 5.50 -12.24 4.80
N VAL A 156 6.47 -11.37 5.06
CA VAL A 156 6.66 -10.09 4.39
C VAL A 156 7.63 -10.31 3.23
N GLU A 157 7.16 -10.08 2.01
CA GLU A 157 7.97 -10.14 0.79
C GLU A 157 8.19 -8.73 0.25
N LYS A 158 9.31 -8.48 -0.44
CA LYS A 158 9.47 -7.23 -1.19
C LYS A 158 8.60 -7.23 -2.43
N ALA A 159 7.90 -6.12 -2.66
CA ALA A 159 7.13 -5.91 -3.88
C ALA A 159 8.10 -5.95 -5.07
N ALA A 160 7.67 -6.59 -6.16
CA ALA A 160 8.40 -6.48 -7.41
C ALA A 160 8.51 -5.00 -7.80
N PRO A 161 9.64 -4.56 -8.37
CA PRO A 161 9.80 -3.20 -8.85
C PRO A 161 8.61 -2.84 -9.74
N ALA A 162 8.00 -1.67 -9.51
CA ALA A 162 7.05 -1.14 -10.47
C ALA A 162 7.76 -1.07 -11.83
N PRO A 163 7.12 -1.50 -12.94
CA PRO A 163 7.68 -1.20 -14.25
C PRO A 163 7.93 0.31 -14.31
N ALA A 164 9.11 0.70 -14.80
CA ALA A 164 9.48 2.10 -14.92
C ALA A 164 8.33 2.89 -15.58
N PRO A 165 8.08 4.15 -15.17
CA PRO A 165 7.09 4.98 -15.84
C PRO A 165 7.35 4.92 -17.34
N VAL A 166 6.40 4.40 -18.11
CA VAL A 166 6.49 4.42 -19.56
C VAL A 166 6.57 5.89 -19.92
N ALA A 167 7.72 6.32 -20.43
CA ALA A 167 7.91 7.68 -20.90
C ALA A 167 6.73 8.01 -21.83
N PRO A 168 6.13 9.22 -21.74
CA PRO A 168 5.07 9.59 -22.65
C PRO A 168 5.55 9.36 -24.09
N PRO A 169 4.71 8.81 -24.99
CA PRO A 169 5.12 8.57 -26.35
C PRO A 169 5.62 9.88 -26.94
N THR A 170 6.90 9.91 -27.35
CA THR A 170 7.46 11.00 -28.11
C THR A 170 6.58 11.19 -29.34
N ALA A 171 5.89 12.32 -29.40
CA ALA A 171 5.15 12.73 -30.56
C ALA A 171 6.13 12.86 -31.73
N GLY A 172 5.98 12.02 -32.74
CA GLY A 172 6.61 12.23 -34.04
C GLY A 172 7.25 10.99 -34.65
N GLU A 173 6.44 10.08 -35.19
CA GLU A 173 6.76 9.56 -36.53
C GLU A 173 5.47 9.19 -37.26
N THR A 174 5.06 10.09 -38.15
CA THR A 174 4.07 9.82 -39.18
C THR A 174 4.77 9.04 -40.28
N THR A 175 4.32 7.83 -40.61
CA THR A 175 4.42 7.33 -41.99
C THR A 175 3.14 6.60 -42.36
N THR A 176 2.51 7.19 -43.39
CA THR A 176 1.29 6.81 -44.08
C THR A 176 1.58 5.76 -45.17
N LYS A 177 0.52 5.03 -45.58
CA LYS A 177 0.28 4.25 -46.82
C LYS A 177 0.73 2.76 -46.79
N SER A 178 -0.05 1.76 -47.23
CA SER A 178 -1.13 1.73 -48.25
C SER A 178 -2.12 0.54 -48.05
N ASN A 179 -3.33 0.69 -48.61
CA ASN A 179 -4.43 -0.29 -48.67
C ASN A 179 -4.34 -1.31 -49.85
N GLU A 180 -4.79 -2.55 -49.56
CA GLU A 180 -5.62 -3.54 -50.34
C GLU A 180 -5.17 -4.19 -51.68
N PRO A 181 -5.82 -5.30 -52.18
CA PRO A 181 -6.76 -6.27 -51.56
C PRO A 181 -6.60 -7.80 -51.93
N SER A 182 -7.35 -8.65 -51.21
CA SER A 182 -8.11 -9.87 -51.62
C SER A 182 -7.45 -11.11 -52.27
N SER A 183 -7.52 -12.27 -51.59
CA SER A 183 -8.16 -13.55 -51.99
C SER A 183 -7.97 -14.57 -50.85
N GLY A 184 -8.81 -15.53 -50.48
CA GLY A 184 -10.09 -16.06 -50.96
C GLY A 184 -10.24 -17.48 -50.36
N SER A 185 -11.48 -17.85 -49.98
CA SER A 185 -12.02 -19.21 -49.82
C SER A 185 -11.76 -20.00 -48.52
N THR A 186 -12.61 -20.93 -48.01
CA THR A 186 -14.07 -21.13 -47.79
C THR A 186 -14.16 -22.39 -46.90
N SER A 187 -15.24 -22.55 -46.13
CA SER A 187 -15.81 -23.81 -45.55
C SER A 187 -15.02 -24.46 -44.40
N GLY A 188 -15.63 -25.07 -43.38
CA GLY A 188 -16.98 -25.36 -42.91
C GLY A 188 -16.82 -25.69 -41.41
N GLU A 189 -17.75 -26.13 -40.57
CA GLU A 189 -19.16 -26.49 -40.58
C GLU A 189 -19.48 -26.68 -39.07
N ARG A 190 -20.65 -26.26 -38.59
CA ARG A 190 -21.18 -26.49 -37.23
C ARG A 190 -22.41 -27.37 -37.42
N PRO A 191 -22.68 -28.45 -36.65
CA PRO A 191 -23.19 -28.37 -35.25
C PRO A 191 -22.76 -29.58 -34.37
N SER A 192 -23.03 -29.74 -33.07
CA SER A 192 -24.31 -29.69 -32.36
C SER A 192 -24.06 -29.89 -30.85
N GLN A 193 -24.89 -29.28 -30.00
CA GLN A 193 -25.04 -29.64 -28.58
C GLN A 193 -25.67 -31.04 -28.42
N PRO A 194 -25.54 -31.64 -27.23
CA PRO A 194 -26.73 -32.21 -26.61
C PRO A 194 -26.98 -31.73 -25.16
N ALA A 195 -28.22 -31.98 -24.76
CA ALA A 195 -28.95 -31.42 -23.64
C ALA A 195 -28.63 -32.04 -22.27
N LYS A 196 -29.09 -31.29 -21.27
CA LYS A 196 -29.25 -31.64 -19.84
C LYS A 196 -29.96 -33.00 -19.62
N PRO A 197 -29.73 -33.60 -18.45
CA PRO A 197 -30.79 -33.65 -17.44
C PRO A 197 -30.48 -32.79 -16.21
#